data_AF-A0A529P371-F1
#
_entry.id   AF-A0A529P371-F1
#
_cell.length_a   1.000
_cell.length_b   1.000
_cell.length_c   1.000
_cell.angle_alpha   90.00
_cell.angle_beta   90.00
_cell.angle_gamma   90.00
#
_symmetry.space_group_name_H-M   'P 1'
#
loop_
_entity.id
_entity.type
_entity.pdbx_description
1 polymer ?
#
loop_
_entity_poly.entity_id
_entity_poly.type
_entity_poly.pdbx_seq_one_letter_code
_entity_poly.pdbx_strand_id
1 'polypeptide(L)'
;MSPIVMAILLAGNLGLIFLLMTVPLGLRTVTVSRLVAADRHRLWQALWPFGSDAGWSGEIVSTQALDGEGMARITLSWEGRDGQPIERRVALENVVEASRFSMRVLDDSSLDASFWANYRETIELAAEGGATRVSLSQTDRYRGVAFLIFRYFAMRRELGKLQRWARTGEYRKGGWFEHPLSQVGFAVLSAFILWPFFGLSLGGLALAAILTSVVALHELGHMAAFRLMG
;
A
#
# COMPACT_ATOMS: atom_id res chain seq x y z
N MET A 1 -8.35 32.87 20.68
CA MET A 1 -6.91 32.79 20.36
C MET A 1 -6.55 33.89 19.36
N SER A 2 -5.38 34.50 19.48
CA SER A 2 -4.93 35.53 18.52
C SER A 2 -4.78 34.93 17.11
N PRO A 3 -5.18 35.63 16.04
CA PRO A 3 -4.98 35.19 14.66
C PRO A 3 -3.53 34.82 14.34
N ILE A 4 -2.58 35.51 14.98
CA ILE A 4 -1.13 35.26 14.82
C ILE A 4 -0.74 33.90 15.40
N VAL A 5 -1.29 33.52 16.55
CA VAL A 5 -1.02 32.22 17.19
C VAL A 5 -1.59 31.10 16.32
N MET A 6 -2.79 31.27 15.76
CA MET A 6 -3.36 30.30 14.82
C MET A 6 -2.52 30.16 13.54
N ALA A 7 -2.05 31.28 12.97
CA ALA A 7 -1.20 31.25 11.79
C ALA A 7 0.14 30.53 12.04
N ILE A 8 0.76 30.77 13.21
CA ILE A 8 2.01 30.09 13.60
C ILE A 8 1.79 28.59 13.79
N LEU A 9 0.72 28.19 14.48
CA LEU A 9 0.41 26.77 14.69
C LEU A 9 0.10 26.06 13.38
N LEU A 10 -0.65 26.70 12.48
CA LEU A 10 -0.98 26.15 11.17
C LEU A 10 0.29 26.00 10.30
N ALA A 11 1.13 27.03 10.24
CA ALA A 11 2.39 26.99 9.50
C ALA A 11 3.35 25.96 10.07
N GLY A 12 3.45 25.85 11.41
CA GLY A 12 4.28 24.85 12.07
C GLY A 12 3.81 23.42 11.79
N ASN A 13 2.50 23.18 11.83
CA ASN A 13 1.93 21.87 11.52
C ASN A 13 2.15 21.50 10.04
N LEU A 14 1.86 22.41 9.11
CA LEU A 14 2.11 22.18 7.68
C LEU A 14 3.60 21.96 7.40
N GLY A 15 4.49 22.73 8.04
CA GLY A 15 5.93 22.55 7.96
C GLY A 15 6.38 21.19 8.50
N LEU A 16 5.83 20.73 9.62
CA LEU A 16 6.13 19.42 10.18
C LEU A 16 5.62 18.28 9.29
N ILE A 17 4.40 18.37 8.77
CA ILE A 17 3.84 17.40 7.82
C ILE A 17 4.71 17.36 6.56
N PHE A 18 5.07 18.52 6.02
CA PHE A 18 5.96 18.63 4.87
C PHE A 18 7.32 17.97 5.13
N LEU A 19 7.94 18.21 6.28
CA LEU A 19 9.19 17.54 6.66
C LEU A 19 8.99 16.02 6.78
N LEU A 20 7.93 15.56 7.43
CA LEU A 20 7.61 14.13 7.55
C LEU A 20 7.38 13.47 6.17
N MET A 21 6.89 14.23 5.18
CA MET A 21 6.71 13.75 3.81
C MET A 21 7.96 13.85 2.95
N THR A 22 8.89 14.76 3.24
CA THR A 22 10.03 15.05 2.36
C THR A 22 11.39 14.59 2.88
N VAL A 23 11.50 14.25 4.18
CA VAL A 23 12.75 13.76 4.78
C VAL A 23 13.26 12.55 3.99
N PRO A 24 14.46 12.61 3.38
CA PRO A 24 14.98 11.53 2.56
C PRO A 24 15.48 10.40 3.47
N LEU A 25 14.67 9.35 3.61
CA LEU A 25 15.05 8.18 4.40
C LEU A 25 16.01 7.24 3.65
N GLY A 26 16.12 7.43 2.35
CA GLY A 26 17.01 6.66 1.47
C GLY A 26 16.47 5.26 1.17
N LEU A 27 17.36 4.35 0.81
CA LEU A 27 17.02 2.96 0.56
C LEU A 27 16.74 2.25 1.89
N ARG A 28 15.53 1.69 2.03
CA ARG A 28 15.13 0.94 3.23
C ARG A 28 14.42 -0.34 2.83
N THR A 29 14.52 -1.35 3.69
CA THR A 29 13.77 -2.59 3.56
C THR A 29 12.79 -2.69 4.73
N VAL A 30 11.52 -2.87 4.41
CA VAL A 30 10.47 -3.18 5.37
C VAL A 30 10.18 -4.67 5.30
N THR A 31 10.25 -5.35 6.43
CA THR A 31 9.94 -6.78 6.53
C THR A 31 8.79 -6.98 7.51
N VAL A 32 7.78 -7.75 7.09
CA VAL A 32 6.68 -8.18 7.94
C VAL A 32 6.55 -9.69 7.81
N SER A 33 6.43 -10.37 8.94
CA SER A 33 6.25 -11.83 8.97
C SER A 33 5.00 -12.22 9.75
N ARG A 34 4.40 -13.34 9.37
CA ARG A 34 3.26 -13.92 10.07
C ARG A 34 3.24 -15.44 9.93
N LEU A 35 2.84 -16.12 11.00
CA LEU A 35 2.58 -17.55 10.99
C LEU A 35 1.16 -17.82 10.50
N VAL A 36 1.03 -18.61 9.44
CA VAL A 36 -0.23 -18.95 8.78
C VAL A 36 -0.48 -20.45 8.91
N ALA A 37 -1.66 -20.80 9.43
CA ALA A 37 -2.09 -22.20 9.61
C ALA A 37 -2.54 -22.80 8.28
N ALA A 38 -1.58 -22.98 7.36
CA ALA A 38 -1.73 -23.65 6.09
C ALA A 38 -0.40 -24.29 5.71
N ASP A 39 -0.46 -25.33 4.89
CA ASP A 39 0.72 -25.97 4.35
C ASP A 39 1.47 -25.02 3.41
N ARG A 40 2.78 -25.24 3.32
CA ARG A 40 3.68 -24.37 2.56
C ARG A 40 3.36 -24.38 1.06
N HIS A 41 2.91 -25.52 0.53
CA HIS A 41 2.62 -25.66 -0.90
C HIS A 41 1.39 -24.83 -1.30
N ARG A 42 0.32 -24.88 -0.51
CA ARG A 42 -0.87 -24.06 -0.71
C ARG A 42 -0.57 -22.57 -0.66
N LEU A 43 0.26 -22.14 0.29
CA LEU A 43 0.68 -20.73 0.36
C LEU A 43 1.58 -20.35 -0.82
N TRP A 44 2.40 -21.26 -1.32
CA TRP A 44 3.16 -21.06 -2.54
C TRP A 44 2.25 -20.87 -3.76
N GLN A 45 1.21 -21.69 -3.93
CA GLN A 45 0.24 -21.54 -5.02
C GLN A 45 -0.50 -20.20 -5.00
N ALA A 46 -0.64 -19.59 -3.83
CA ALA A 46 -1.24 -18.27 -3.68
C ALA A 46 -0.26 -17.13 -3.97
N LEU A 47 0.97 -17.24 -3.49
CA LEU A 47 1.93 -16.14 -3.52
C LEU A 47 2.81 -16.14 -4.77
N TRP A 48 3.05 -17.30 -5.36
CA TRP A 48 3.78 -17.42 -6.61
C TRP A 48 2.93 -16.85 -7.76
N PRO A 49 3.45 -15.94 -8.61
CA PRO A 49 2.64 -15.31 -9.66
C PRO A 49 2.01 -16.28 -10.67
N PHE A 50 2.61 -17.47 -10.86
CA PHE A 50 2.08 -18.53 -11.71
C PHE A 50 1.40 -19.67 -10.94
N GLY A 51 1.18 -19.49 -9.64
CA GLY A 51 0.46 -20.48 -8.84
C GLY A 51 -1.03 -20.51 -9.16
N SER A 52 -1.67 -21.65 -8.87
CA SER A 52 -3.10 -21.86 -9.17
C SER A 52 -4.03 -20.86 -8.47
N ASP A 53 -3.57 -20.28 -7.36
CA ASP A 53 -4.34 -19.39 -6.51
C ASP A 53 -3.78 -17.96 -6.51
N ALA A 54 -2.99 -17.57 -7.51
CA ALA A 54 -2.38 -16.22 -7.58
C ALA A 54 -3.40 -15.06 -7.49
N GLY A 55 -4.65 -15.31 -7.88
CA GLY A 55 -5.78 -14.38 -7.74
C GLY A 55 -6.42 -14.30 -6.34
N TRP A 56 -5.87 -14.95 -5.32
CA TRP A 56 -6.46 -15.03 -3.96
C TRP A 56 -6.79 -13.67 -3.33
N SER A 57 -5.99 -12.65 -3.65
CA SER A 57 -6.15 -11.28 -3.15
C SER A 57 -7.16 -10.47 -3.96
N GLY A 58 -7.64 -11.01 -5.09
CA GLY A 58 -8.42 -10.34 -6.12
C GLY A 58 -7.69 -9.19 -6.81
N GLU A 59 -6.39 -8.99 -6.52
CA GLU A 59 -5.58 -7.92 -7.09
C GLU A 59 -4.95 -8.37 -8.41
N ILE A 60 -4.49 -9.62 -8.51
CA ILE A 60 -3.98 -10.22 -9.75
C ILE A 60 -5.14 -10.80 -10.55
N VAL A 61 -5.33 -10.31 -11.78
CA VAL A 61 -6.33 -10.79 -12.74
C VAL A 61 -5.75 -11.90 -13.59
N SER A 62 -4.52 -11.71 -14.09
CA SER A 62 -3.82 -12.72 -14.87
C SER A 62 -2.31 -12.54 -14.80
N THR A 63 -1.58 -13.63 -15.04
CA THR A 63 -0.13 -13.62 -15.16
C THR A 63 0.27 -14.37 -16.43
N GLN A 64 1.17 -13.81 -17.22
CA GLN A 64 1.70 -14.41 -18.44
C GLN A 64 3.22 -14.44 -18.36
N ALA A 65 3.84 -15.57 -18.70
CA ALA A 65 5.28 -15.63 -18.87
C ALA A 65 5.67 -14.86 -20.13
N LEU A 66 6.76 -14.09 -20.07
CA LEU A 66 7.29 -13.37 -21.22
C LEU A 66 8.50 -14.11 -21.79
N ASP A 67 8.83 -13.82 -23.05
CA ASP A 67 10.04 -14.33 -23.69
C ASP A 67 11.27 -13.77 -22.97
N GLY A 68 11.90 -14.62 -22.15
CA GLY A 68 13.01 -14.29 -21.28
C GLY A 68 12.91 -15.05 -19.96
N GLU A 69 13.97 -15.76 -19.56
CA GLU A 69 13.97 -16.53 -18.32
C GLU A 69 13.60 -15.63 -17.12
N GLY A 70 12.60 -16.06 -16.35
CA GLY A 70 12.17 -15.37 -15.14
C GLY A 70 11.36 -14.08 -15.37
N MET A 71 10.93 -13.76 -16.59
CA MET A 71 10.12 -12.56 -16.85
C MET A 71 8.63 -12.87 -16.89
N ALA A 72 7.82 -11.98 -16.31
CA ALA A 72 6.36 -12.11 -16.31
C ALA A 72 5.66 -10.78 -16.57
N ARG A 73 4.47 -10.84 -17.17
CA ARG A 73 3.49 -9.77 -17.21
C ARG A 73 2.36 -10.12 -16.25
N ILE A 74 2.12 -9.24 -15.28
CA ILE A 74 1.02 -9.34 -14.31
C ILE A 74 0.00 -8.26 -14.65
N THR A 75 -1.25 -8.67 -14.87
CA THR A 75 -2.38 -7.75 -15.02
C THR A 75 -3.08 -7.60 -13.67
N LEU A 76 -3.20 -6.37 -13.20
CA LEU A 76 -3.80 -6.04 -11.91
C LEU A 76 -5.23 -5.52 -12.09
N SER A 77 -6.09 -5.75 -11.10
CA SER A 77 -7.51 -5.33 -11.13
C SER A 77 -7.75 -3.82 -11.01
N TRP A 78 -6.70 -3.05 -10.72
CA TRP A 78 -6.78 -1.59 -10.63
C TRP A 78 -6.71 -0.96 -12.01
N GLU A 79 -7.41 0.16 -12.19
CA GLU A 79 -7.38 0.92 -13.43
C GLU A 79 -6.13 1.81 -13.49
N GLY A 80 -5.42 1.75 -14.62
CA GLY A 80 -4.33 2.63 -15.00
C GLY A 80 -4.84 3.97 -15.54
N ARG A 81 -3.92 4.78 -16.08
CA ARG A 81 -4.23 6.14 -16.56
C ARG A 81 -5.15 6.16 -17.78
N ASP A 82 -5.14 5.08 -18.53
CA ASP A 82 -5.94 4.83 -19.72
C ASP A 82 -7.32 4.21 -19.40
N GLY A 83 -7.64 4.02 -18.12
CA GLY A 83 -8.86 3.35 -17.66
C GLY A 83 -8.85 1.84 -17.90
N GLN A 84 -7.73 1.26 -18.31
CA GLN A 84 -7.56 -0.20 -18.47
C GLN A 84 -6.91 -0.79 -17.22
N PRO A 85 -7.06 -2.11 -16.97
CA PRO A 85 -6.31 -2.80 -15.92
C PRO A 85 -4.80 -2.53 -16.01
N ILE A 86 -4.15 -2.25 -14.87
CA ILE A 86 -2.72 -1.96 -14.83
C ILE A 86 -1.95 -3.20 -15.27
N GLU A 87 -1.07 -3.03 -16.27
CA GLU A 87 -0.14 -4.06 -16.71
C GLU A 87 1.24 -3.78 -16.11
N ARG A 88 1.82 -4.80 -15.48
CA ARG A 88 3.12 -4.71 -14.85
C ARG A 88 4.05 -5.78 -15.39
N ARG A 89 5.20 -5.36 -15.92
CA ARG A 89 6.28 -6.28 -16.32
C ARG A 89 7.22 -6.45 -15.14
N VAL A 90 7.50 -7.70 -14.79
CA VAL A 90 8.33 -8.05 -13.64
C VAL A 90 9.43 -9.04 -14.01
N ALA A 91 10.54 -8.95 -13.27
CA ALA A 91 11.57 -9.97 -13.23
C ALA A 91 11.44 -10.76 -11.91
N LEU A 92 11.38 -12.08 -12.02
CA LEU A 92 11.35 -13.03 -10.92
C LEU A 92 12.76 -13.61 -10.76
N GLU A 93 13.37 -13.31 -9.63
CA GLU A 93 14.76 -13.62 -9.31
C GLU A 93 14.82 -14.53 -8.07
N ASN A 94 15.94 -15.23 -7.88
CA ASN A 94 16.20 -16.05 -6.68
C ASN A 94 15.06 -17.02 -6.34
N VAL A 95 14.48 -17.65 -7.36
CA VAL A 95 13.35 -18.57 -7.20
C VAL A 95 13.85 -19.88 -6.62
N VAL A 96 13.35 -20.22 -5.44
CA VAL A 96 13.47 -21.53 -4.79
C VAL A 96 12.06 -22.04 -4.61
N GLU A 97 11.70 -23.04 -5.41
CA GLU A 97 10.33 -23.55 -5.47
C GLU A 97 9.77 -23.90 -4.09
N ALA A 98 8.50 -23.53 -3.86
CA ALA A 98 7.80 -23.71 -2.59
C ALA A 98 8.47 -23.05 -1.37
N SER A 99 9.42 -22.13 -1.57
CA SER A 99 10.13 -21.50 -0.45
C SER A 99 10.33 -20.01 -0.63
N ARG A 100 10.93 -19.54 -1.72
CA ARG A 100 11.33 -18.14 -1.84
C ARG A 100 11.30 -17.67 -3.28
N PHE A 101 10.98 -16.39 -3.48
CA PHE A 101 11.33 -15.68 -4.70
C PHE A 101 11.47 -14.19 -4.40
N SER A 102 12.17 -13.49 -5.29
CA SER A 102 12.24 -12.04 -5.33
C SER A 102 11.58 -11.54 -6.62
N MET A 103 10.92 -10.39 -6.54
CA MET A 103 10.27 -9.76 -7.69
C MET A 103 10.76 -8.32 -7.82
N ARG A 104 11.08 -7.91 -9.05
CA ARG A 104 11.37 -6.52 -9.40
C ARG A 104 10.41 -6.06 -10.47
N VAL A 105 9.96 -4.82 -10.38
CA VAL A 105 9.14 -4.20 -11.41
C VAL A 105 10.06 -3.56 -12.43
N LEU A 106 9.91 -3.95 -13.68
CA LEU A 106 10.68 -3.41 -14.81
C LEU A 106 9.92 -2.27 -15.47
N ASP A 107 8.60 -2.41 -15.57
CA ASP A 107 7.72 -1.47 -16.26
C ASP A 107 6.28 -1.62 -15.74
N ASP A 108 5.49 -0.55 -15.81
CA ASP A 108 4.12 -0.49 -15.30
C ASP A 108 3.29 0.53 -16.11
N SER A 109 2.09 0.16 -16.54
CA SER A 109 1.26 1.04 -17.38
C SER A 109 0.72 2.28 -16.64
N SER A 110 0.79 2.32 -15.31
CA SER A 110 0.33 3.45 -14.49
C SER A 110 1.43 4.40 -14.04
N LEU A 111 2.67 3.92 -13.92
CA LEU A 111 3.79 4.67 -13.34
C LEU A 111 5.07 4.45 -14.15
N ASP A 112 5.82 5.54 -14.36
CA ASP A 112 7.09 5.50 -15.08
C ASP A 112 8.10 4.52 -14.44
N ALA A 113 8.91 3.85 -15.26
CA ALA A 113 9.88 2.86 -14.81
C ALA A 113 10.86 3.40 -13.75
N SER A 114 11.18 4.71 -13.77
CA SER A 114 12.05 5.33 -12.76
C SER A 114 11.45 5.31 -11.35
N PHE A 115 10.13 5.26 -11.22
CA PHE A 115 9.46 5.09 -9.93
C PHE A 115 9.85 3.76 -9.28
N TRP A 116 9.98 2.70 -10.09
CA TRP A 116 10.27 1.34 -9.64
C TRP A 116 11.75 1.00 -9.54
N ALA A 117 12.65 1.93 -9.90
CA ALA A 117 14.08 1.66 -10.08
C ALA A 117 14.75 0.98 -8.87
N ASN A 118 14.28 1.27 -7.65
CA ASN A 118 14.81 0.69 -6.42
C ASN A 118 13.85 -0.31 -5.76
N TYR A 119 12.66 -0.50 -6.34
CA TYR A 119 11.64 -1.37 -5.77
C TYR A 119 12.01 -2.83 -5.98
N ARG A 120 12.10 -3.56 -4.88
CA ARG A 120 12.25 -5.02 -4.88
C ARG A 120 11.38 -5.61 -3.80
N GLU A 121 10.60 -6.61 -4.17
CA GLU A 121 9.81 -7.42 -3.28
C GLU A 121 10.45 -8.80 -3.10
N THR A 122 10.31 -9.40 -1.93
CA THR A 122 10.80 -10.75 -1.64
C THR A 122 9.83 -11.45 -0.71
N ILE A 123 9.47 -12.65 -1.11
CA ILE A 123 8.57 -13.53 -0.36
C ILE A 123 9.38 -14.74 0.09
N GLU A 124 9.28 -15.07 1.36
CA GLU A 124 9.89 -16.26 1.94
C GLU A 124 8.86 -17.05 2.76
N LEU A 125 8.87 -18.36 2.56
CA LEU A 125 8.02 -19.36 3.20
C LEU A 125 8.91 -20.37 3.91
N ALA A 126 8.80 -20.39 5.23
CA ALA A 126 9.48 -21.37 6.08
C ALA A 126 8.44 -22.23 6.81
N ALA A 127 8.57 -23.55 6.70
CA ALA A 127 7.74 -24.47 7.47
C ALA A 127 8.10 -24.35 8.96
N GLU A 128 7.10 -24.20 9.82
CA GLU A 128 7.26 -24.05 11.27
C GLU A 128 6.18 -24.87 11.98
N GLY A 129 6.52 -26.14 12.25
CA GLY A 129 5.57 -27.12 12.79
C GLY A 129 4.43 -27.41 11.82
N GLY A 130 3.18 -27.36 12.31
CA GLY A 130 1.96 -27.52 11.50
C GLY A 130 1.51 -26.25 10.76
N ALA A 131 2.35 -25.23 10.70
CA ALA A 131 2.06 -23.95 10.07
C ALA A 131 3.24 -23.50 9.20
N THR A 132 3.03 -22.43 8.45
CA THR A 132 4.07 -21.83 7.61
C THR A 132 4.27 -20.37 8.00
N ARG A 133 5.51 -19.97 8.28
CA ARG A 133 5.89 -18.57 8.43
C ARG A 133 6.04 -17.95 7.05
N VAL A 134 5.21 -16.94 6.78
CA VAL A 134 5.28 -16.11 5.58
C VAL A 134 5.99 -14.82 5.96
N SER A 135 7.06 -14.49 5.24
CA SER A 135 7.78 -13.22 5.35
C SER A 135 7.67 -12.47 4.03
N LEU A 136 7.15 -11.25 4.09
CA LEU A 136 7.17 -10.31 2.98
C LEU A 136 8.20 -9.24 3.29
N SER A 137 9.10 -8.98 2.35
CA SER A 137 10.07 -7.90 2.43
C SER A 137 9.95 -7.02 1.20
N GLN A 138 9.84 -5.71 1.39
CA GLN A 138 9.81 -4.74 0.30
C GLN A 138 10.93 -3.72 0.54
N THR A 139 11.81 -3.59 -0.44
CA THR A 139 12.91 -2.64 -0.46
C THR A 139 12.59 -1.54 -1.46
N ASP A 140 12.73 -0.29 -1.05
CA ASP A 140 12.50 0.86 -1.93
C ASP A 140 13.25 2.10 -1.40
N ARG A 141 13.27 3.16 -2.21
CA ARG A 141 13.80 4.48 -1.81
C ARG A 141 12.69 5.36 -1.26
N TYR A 142 12.69 5.55 0.06
CA TYR A 142 11.65 6.30 0.75
C TYR A 142 12.02 7.79 0.85
N ARG A 143 11.09 8.63 0.40
CA ARG A 143 11.04 10.07 0.67
C ARG A 143 9.89 10.30 1.63
N GLY A 144 10.22 10.51 2.90
CA GLY A 144 9.26 10.70 3.97
C GLY A 144 8.97 9.44 4.79
N VAL A 145 8.69 9.66 6.07
CA VAL A 145 8.31 8.65 7.06
C VAL A 145 6.89 8.13 6.79
N ALA A 146 6.01 8.98 6.27
CA ALA A 146 4.63 8.61 5.97
C ALA A 146 4.53 7.42 5.01
N PHE A 147 5.30 7.42 3.90
CA PHE A 147 5.28 6.32 2.93
C PHE A 147 5.85 5.02 3.51
N LEU A 148 6.86 5.11 4.37
CA LEU A 148 7.42 3.95 5.07
C LEU A 148 6.41 3.32 6.04
N ILE A 149 5.70 4.16 6.81
CA ILE A 149 4.64 3.72 7.72
C ILE A 149 3.48 3.09 6.92
N PHE A 150 3.03 3.75 5.85
CA PHE A 150 2.00 3.24 4.97
C PHE A 150 2.37 1.85 4.44
N ARG A 151 3.60 1.70 3.93
CA ARG A 151 4.14 0.44 3.41
C ARG A 151 4.08 -0.69 4.45
N TYR A 152 4.54 -0.42 5.66
CA TYR A 152 4.47 -1.39 6.77
C TYR A 152 3.04 -1.85 7.05
N PHE A 153 2.08 -0.93 7.11
CA PHE A 153 0.69 -1.27 7.35
C PHE A 153 0.02 -1.97 6.16
N ALA A 154 0.37 -1.60 4.92
CA ALA A 154 -0.10 -2.27 3.71
C ALA A 154 0.32 -3.75 3.69
N MET A 155 1.61 -4.04 3.92
CA MET A 155 2.13 -5.40 4.00
C MET A 155 1.50 -6.20 5.14
N ARG A 156 1.29 -5.59 6.31
CA ARG A 156 0.61 -6.23 7.43
C ARG A 156 -0.85 -6.57 7.12
N ARG A 157 -1.55 -5.70 6.37
CA ARG A 157 -2.91 -5.96 5.90
C ARG A 157 -2.94 -7.12 4.91
N GLU A 158 -2.02 -7.13 3.96
CA GLU A 158 -1.87 -8.19 2.97
C GLU A 158 -1.68 -9.56 3.63
N LEU A 159 -0.74 -9.70 4.57
CA LEU A 159 -0.60 -10.94 5.35
C LEU A 159 -1.83 -11.28 6.19
N GLY A 160 -2.61 -10.29 6.60
CA GLY A 160 -3.91 -10.51 7.24
C GLY A 160 -4.98 -11.05 6.30
N LYS A 161 -5.03 -10.55 5.06
CA LYS A 161 -5.90 -11.09 4.01
C LYS A 161 -5.48 -12.53 3.70
N LEU A 162 -4.18 -12.78 3.53
CA LEU A 162 -3.65 -14.11 3.23
C LEU A 162 -4.00 -15.12 4.32
N GLN A 163 -3.82 -14.75 5.59
CA GLN A 163 -4.16 -15.61 6.72
C GLN A 163 -5.66 -15.96 6.76
N ARG A 164 -6.52 -15.00 6.42
CA ARG A 164 -7.97 -15.24 6.34
C ARG A 164 -8.29 -16.17 5.18
N TRP A 165 -7.81 -15.84 3.98
CA TRP A 165 -7.98 -16.66 2.78
C TRP A 165 -7.49 -18.09 2.98
N ALA A 166 -6.33 -18.28 3.62
CA ALA A 166 -5.79 -19.60 3.93
C ALA A 166 -6.74 -20.43 4.82
N ARG A 167 -7.54 -19.79 5.67
CA ARG A 167 -8.55 -20.47 6.50
C ARG A 167 -9.87 -20.70 5.78
N THR A 168 -10.34 -19.73 5.01
CA THR A 168 -11.70 -19.73 4.44
C THR A 168 -11.78 -20.14 2.99
N GLY A 169 -10.68 -20.06 2.23
CA GLY A 169 -10.65 -20.21 0.76
C GLY A 169 -11.29 -19.03 0.01
N GLU A 170 -12.11 -18.23 0.69
CA GLU A 170 -12.84 -17.12 0.08
C GLU A 170 -12.01 -15.83 -0.01
N TYR A 171 -12.02 -15.23 -1.20
CA TYR A 171 -11.62 -13.84 -1.41
C TYR A 171 -12.70 -12.89 -0.90
N ARG A 172 -12.30 -11.86 -0.16
CA ARG A 172 -13.19 -10.77 0.25
C ARG A 172 -12.64 -9.44 -0.26
N LYS A 173 -13.29 -8.90 -1.31
CA LYS A 173 -13.06 -7.53 -1.79
C LYS A 173 -13.47 -6.52 -0.71
N GLY A 174 -12.65 -5.49 -0.48
CA GLY A 174 -12.95 -4.45 0.50
C GLY A 174 -12.47 -4.76 1.92
N GLY A 175 -11.48 -3.99 2.37
CA GLY A 175 -11.10 -3.89 3.79
C GLY A 175 -11.93 -2.83 4.53
N TRP A 176 -11.87 -2.81 5.86
CA TRP A 176 -12.57 -1.80 6.67
C TRP A 176 -12.26 -0.38 6.16
N PHE A 177 -11.00 -0.09 5.80
CA PHE A 177 -10.48 1.19 5.29
C PHE A 177 -11.06 1.69 3.95
N GLU A 178 -11.54 0.80 3.09
CA GLU A 178 -12.14 1.18 1.80
C GLU A 178 -13.65 1.42 1.93
N HIS A 179 -14.22 1.05 3.09
CA HIS A 179 -15.64 1.25 3.33
C HIS A 179 -15.93 2.74 3.52
N PRO A 180 -16.97 3.31 2.86
CA PRO A 180 -17.32 4.73 3.00
C PRO A 180 -17.45 5.20 4.46
N LEU A 181 -18.02 4.34 5.32
CA LEU A 181 -18.14 4.60 6.76
C LEU A 181 -16.79 4.73 7.48
N SER A 182 -15.77 3.99 7.06
CA SER A 182 -14.43 4.12 7.63
C SER A 182 -13.75 5.40 7.18
N GLN A 183 -13.97 5.83 5.93
CA GLN A 183 -13.44 7.09 5.41
C GLN A 183 -14.07 8.28 6.15
N VAL A 184 -15.38 8.21 6.40
CA VAL A 184 -16.08 9.15 7.29
C VAL A 184 -15.51 9.09 8.71
N GLY A 185 -15.27 7.88 9.24
CA GLY A 185 -14.66 7.69 10.56
C GLY A 185 -13.25 8.30 10.67
N PHE A 186 -12.40 8.13 9.65
CA PHE A 186 -11.08 8.73 9.61
C PHE A 186 -11.12 10.25 9.43
N ALA A 187 -12.06 10.78 8.64
CA ALA A 187 -12.27 12.21 8.51
C ALA A 187 -12.71 12.84 9.84
N VAL A 188 -13.63 12.17 10.55
CA VAL A 188 -14.07 12.59 11.90
C VAL A 188 -12.90 12.52 12.87
N LEU A 189 -12.16 11.42 12.91
CA LEU A 189 -10.97 11.27 13.76
C LEU A 189 -9.91 12.34 13.47
N SER A 190 -9.68 12.65 12.19
CA SER A 190 -8.77 13.72 11.76
C SER A 190 -9.22 15.08 12.27
N ALA A 191 -10.51 15.40 12.15
CA ALA A 191 -11.07 16.64 12.73
C ALA A 191 -10.90 16.68 14.25
N PHE A 192 -11.08 15.56 14.96
CA PHE A 192 -10.85 15.46 16.40
C PHE A 192 -9.38 15.61 16.80
N ILE A 193 -8.43 15.08 16.00
CA ILE A 193 -6.99 15.27 16.22
C ILE A 193 -6.58 16.74 16.04
N LEU A 194 -7.21 17.43 15.08
CA LEU A 194 -6.96 18.84 14.81
C LEU A 194 -7.66 19.79 15.79
N TRP A 195 -8.75 19.34 16.43
CA TRP A 195 -9.56 20.17 17.33
C TRP A 195 -8.79 20.80 18.50
N PRO A 196 -7.88 20.09 19.21
CA PRO A 196 -7.02 20.70 20.22
C PRO A 196 -6.22 21.90 19.71
N PHE A 197 -5.74 21.86 18.47
CA PHE A 197 -4.93 22.93 17.87
C PHE A 197 -5.74 24.19 17.56
N PHE A 198 -7.06 24.06 17.44
CA PHE A 198 -7.98 25.19 17.29
C PHE A 198 -8.69 25.56 18.59
N GLY A 199 -8.21 25.04 19.73
CA GLY A 199 -8.59 25.49 21.07
C GLY A 199 -9.81 24.82 21.69
N LEU A 200 -10.08 23.55 21.39
CA LEU A 200 -11.11 22.70 22.05
C LEU A 200 -12.50 23.36 22.19
N SER A 201 -12.84 24.29 21.30
CA SER A 201 -14.11 25.01 21.28
C SER A 201 -14.95 24.59 20.09
N LEU A 202 -16.27 24.84 20.11
CA LEU A 202 -17.14 24.55 18.94
C LEU A 202 -16.63 25.22 17.66
N GLY A 203 -16.15 26.46 17.76
CA GLY A 203 -15.54 27.17 16.64
C GLY A 203 -14.25 26.51 16.15
N GLY A 204 -13.43 25.98 17.07
CA GLY A 204 -12.24 25.21 16.72
C GLY A 204 -12.54 23.87 16.04
N LEU A 205 -13.62 23.20 16.44
CA LEU A 205 -14.08 21.96 15.78
C LEU A 205 -14.57 22.25 14.36
N ALA A 206 -15.31 23.35 14.17
CA ALA A 206 -15.75 23.78 12.85
C ALA A 206 -14.57 24.07 11.91
N LEU A 207 -13.55 24.77 12.40
CA LEU A 207 -12.31 25.02 11.64
C LEU A 207 -11.55 23.73 11.32
N ALA A 208 -11.45 22.80 12.27
CA ALA A 208 -10.83 21.48 12.05
C ALA A 208 -11.56 20.67 10.96
N ALA A 209 -12.90 20.70 10.97
CA ALA A 209 -13.73 20.02 9.97
C ALA A 209 -13.62 20.66 8.58
N ILE A 210 -13.58 21.99 8.50
CA ILE A 210 -13.38 22.72 7.24
C ILE A 210 -12.00 22.39 6.66
N LEU A 211 -10.95 22.44 7.46
CA LEU A 211 -9.59 22.13 7.01
C LEU A 211 -9.48 20.69 6.52
N THR A 212 -10.04 19.73 7.27
CA THR A 212 -10.08 18.32 6.87
C THR A 212 -10.80 18.14 5.52
N SER A 213 -11.93 18.85 5.33
CA SER A 213 -12.69 18.83 4.08
C SER A 213 -11.90 19.44 2.91
N VAL A 214 -11.21 20.56 3.11
CA VAL A 214 -10.40 21.21 2.06
C VAL A 214 -9.25 20.31 1.62
N VAL A 215 -8.56 19.66 2.57
CA VAL A 215 -7.51 18.69 2.25
C VAL A 215 -8.07 17.50 1.48
N ALA A 216 -9.21 16.95 1.91
CA ALA A 216 -9.87 15.87 1.18
C ALA A 216 -10.28 16.28 -0.25
N LEU A 217 -10.79 17.50 -0.41
CA LEU A 217 -11.15 18.05 -1.73
C LEU A 217 -9.92 18.29 -2.61
N HIS A 218 -8.80 18.70 -2.03
CA HIS A 218 -7.53 18.87 -2.73
C HIS A 218 -6.99 17.53 -3.25
N GLU A 219 -7.03 16.48 -2.43
CA GLU A 219 -6.67 15.12 -2.85
C GLU A 219 -7.61 14.57 -3.94
N LEU A 220 -8.92 14.83 -3.83
CA LEU A 220 -9.88 14.54 -4.91
C LEU A 220 -9.55 15.30 -6.19
N GLY A 221 -9.13 16.57 -6.06
CA GLY A 221 -8.65 17.39 -7.16
C GLY A 221 -7.41 16.80 -7.83
N HIS A 222 -6.44 16.28 -7.06
CA HIS A 222 -5.31 15.55 -7.61
C HIS A 222 -5.75 14.30 -8.37
N MET A 223 -6.64 13.49 -7.82
CA MET A 223 -7.14 12.31 -8.52
C MET A 223 -7.88 12.67 -9.82
N ALA A 224 -8.63 13.79 -9.83
CA ALA A 224 -9.26 14.29 -11.05
C ALA A 224 -8.24 14.83 -12.06
N ALA A 225 -7.21 15.56 -11.62
CA ALA A 225 -6.14 16.07 -12.47
C ALA A 225 -5.28 14.95 -13.05
N PHE A 226 -4.93 13.93 -12.25
CA PHE A 226 -4.24 12.72 -12.70
C PHE A 226 -5.03 11.96 -13.78
N ARG A 227 -6.37 12.01 -13.74
CA ARG A 227 -7.22 11.42 -14.79
C ARG A 227 -7.32 12.28 -16.06
N LEU A 228 -7.16 13.60 -15.95
CA LEU A 228 -7.36 14.52 -17.08
C LEU A 228 -6.06 14.85 -17.82
N MET A 229 -4.90 14.80 -17.17
CA MET A 229 -3.64 15.27 -17.77
C MET A 229 -2.73 14.18 -18.35
N GLY A 230 -3.01 12.89 -18.15
CA GLY A 230 -2.23 11.77 -18.74
C GLY A 230 -0.92 11.47 -18.03
#